data_AF-A0A8X7QJ84-F1
#
_entry.id   AF-A0A8X7QJ84-F1
#
_cell.length_a   1.000
_cell.length_b   1.000
_cell.length_c   1.000
_cell.angle_alpha   90.00
_cell.angle_beta   90.00
_cell.angle_gamma   90.00
#
_symmetry.space_group_name_H-M   'P 1'
#
loop_
_entity.id
_entity.type
_entity.pdbx_description
1 polymer ?
#
loop_
_entity_poly.entity_id
_entity_poly.type
_entity_poly.pdbx_seq_one_letter_code
_entity_poly.pdbx_strand_id
1 'polypeptide(L)'
;MKKVLRVYGGVLRLVRLLPADTRPYYAKYARENFVNYRDVDVSETPLDELFQRAYNHSIWVLKKYSIDESAAKKLKEICFE
;
A
#
# COMPACT_ATOMS: atom_id res chain seq x y z
N MET A 1 -13.70 -6.98 3.64
CA MET A 1 -13.63 -5.50 3.46
C MET A 1 -12.82 -4.75 4.52
N LYS A 2 -12.97 -5.00 5.84
CA LYS A 2 -12.24 -4.21 6.87
C LYS A 2 -10.71 -4.23 6.70
N LYS A 3 -10.10 -5.39 6.42
CA LYS A 3 -8.65 -5.52 6.15
C LYS A 3 -8.21 -4.71 4.92
N VAL A 4 -8.94 -4.81 3.81
CA VAL A 4 -8.69 -4.05 2.56
C VAL A 4 -8.64 -2.53 2.81
N LEU A 5 -9.60 -1.98 3.56
CA LEU A 5 -9.60 -0.56 3.93
C LEU A 5 -8.46 -0.18 4.88
N ARG A 6 -8.08 -1.07 5.81
CA ARG A 6 -6.93 -0.88 6.71
C ARG A 6 -5.62 -0.84 5.93
N VAL A 7 -5.43 -1.74 4.95
CA VAL A 7 -4.26 -1.75 4.05
C VAL A 7 -4.20 -0.46 3.25
N TYR A 8 -5.29 -0.06 2.59
CA TYR A 8 -5.34 1.18 1.82
C TYR A 8 -5.03 2.42 2.67
N GLY A 9 -5.66 2.53 3.84
CA GLY A 9 -5.36 3.61 4.79
C GLY A 9 -3.92 3.56 5.32
N GLY A 10 -3.32 2.37 5.43
CA GLY A 10 -1.90 2.19 5.74
C GLY A 10 -0.99 2.77 4.67
N VAL A 11 -1.25 2.44 3.40
CA VAL A 11 -0.52 2.98 2.25
C VAL A 11 -0.62 4.51 2.22
N LEU A 12 -1.82 5.09 2.37
CA LEU A 12 -1.99 6.54 2.39
C LEU A 12 -1.26 7.24 3.54
N ARG A 13 -1.07 6.58 4.68
CA ARG A 13 -0.24 7.11 5.78
C ARG A 13 1.24 7.14 5.40
N LEU A 14 1.74 6.12 4.70
CA LEU A 14 3.11 6.11 4.19
C LEU A 14 3.32 7.18 3.11
N VAL A 15 2.34 7.42 2.24
CA VAL A 15 2.39 8.50 1.25
C VAL A 15 2.62 9.87 1.89
N ARG A 16 2.11 10.11 3.11
CA ARG A 16 2.32 11.38 3.83
C ARG A 16 3.77 11.59 4.27
N LEU A 17 4.57 10.52 4.36
CA LEU A 17 5.99 10.59 4.73
C LEU A 17 6.88 10.96 3.53
N LEU A 18 6.37 10.84 2.31
CA LEU A 18 7.12 11.16 1.09
C LEU A 18 7.38 12.68 0.96
N PRO A 19 8.34 13.10 0.11
CA PRO A 19 8.52 14.50 -0.26
C PRO A 19 7.22 15.12 -0.80
N ALA A 20 6.93 16.37 -0.39
CA ALA A 20 5.62 17.00 -0.56
C ALA A 20 5.14 17.05 -2.03
N ASP A 21 6.06 17.34 -2.94
CA ASP A 21 5.87 17.39 -4.40
C ASP A 21 5.50 16.03 -5.01
N THR A 22 5.92 14.92 -4.39
CA THR A 22 5.66 13.57 -4.89
C THR A 22 4.36 12.96 -4.37
N ARG A 23 3.80 13.47 -3.26
CA ARG A 23 2.62 12.90 -2.59
C ARG A 23 1.39 12.82 -3.50
N PRO A 24 1.06 13.83 -4.33
CA PRO A 24 -0.12 13.77 -5.19
C PRO A 24 -0.06 12.60 -6.18
N TYR A 25 1.12 12.34 -6.76
CA TYR A 25 1.34 11.22 -7.66
C TYR A 25 1.09 9.88 -6.97
N TYR A 26 1.72 9.64 -5.81
CA TYR A 26 1.58 8.37 -5.11
C TYR A 26 0.20 8.17 -4.47
N ALA A 27 -0.47 9.24 -4.04
CA ALA A 27 -1.85 9.17 -3.57
C ALA A 27 -2.82 8.77 -4.69
N LYS A 28 -2.65 9.35 -5.89
CA LYS A 28 -3.39 8.97 -7.09
C LYS A 28 -3.14 7.50 -7.45
N TYR A 29 -1.88 7.11 -7.55
CA TYR A 29 -1.48 5.75 -7.90
C TYR A 29 -2.04 4.70 -6.92
N ALA A 30 -2.01 4.99 -5.62
CA ALA A 30 -2.60 4.12 -4.60
C ALA A 30 -4.11 3.99 -4.76
N ARG A 31 -4.82 5.09 -5.08
CA ARG A 31 -6.26 5.06 -5.35
C ARG A 31 -6.59 4.25 -6.60
N GLU A 32 -5.85 4.45 -7.69
CA GLU A 32 -6.06 3.72 -8.95
C GLU A 32 -5.88 2.22 -8.74
N ASN A 33 -4.80 1.79 -8.08
CA ASN A 33 -4.60 0.38 -7.76
C ASN A 33 -5.73 -0.18 -6.89
N PHE A 34 -6.15 0.56 -5.85
CA PHE A 34 -7.23 0.13 -4.99
C PHE A 34 -8.55 -0.09 -5.74
N VAL A 35 -8.87 0.79 -6.70
CA VAL A 35 -10.08 0.67 -7.53
C VAL A 35 -9.93 -0.44 -8.57
N ASN A 36 -8.76 -0.60 -9.18
CA ASN A 36 -8.52 -1.62 -10.22
C ASN A 36 -8.69 -3.05 -9.70
N TYR A 37 -8.37 -3.30 -8.43
CA TYR A 37 -8.55 -4.60 -7.79
C TYR A 37 -9.91 -4.76 -7.09
N ARG A 38 -10.86 -3.85 -7.28
CA ARG A 38 -12.18 -3.96 -6.63
C ARG A 38 -12.97 -5.17 -7.14
N ASP A 39 -12.86 -5.44 -8.43
CA ASP A 39 -13.67 -6.43 -9.15
C ASP A 39 -12.83 -7.65 -9.57
N VAL A 40 -11.66 -7.85 -8.93
CA VAL A 40 -10.77 -8.99 -9.19
C VAL A 40 -11.41 -10.28 -8.69
N ASP A 41 -11.30 -11.35 -9.47
CA ASP A 41 -11.70 -12.68 -9.02
C ASP A 41 -10.71 -13.18 -7.96
N VAL A 42 -11.22 -13.34 -6.74
CA VAL A 42 -10.43 -13.80 -5.59
C VAL A 42 -10.00 -15.26 -5.71
N SER A 43 -10.60 -16.04 -6.62
CA SER A 43 -10.19 -17.40 -6.92
C SER A 43 -8.93 -17.46 -7.79
N GLU A 44 -8.74 -16.46 -8.67
CA GLU A 44 -7.56 -16.34 -9.53
C GLU A 44 -6.45 -15.51 -8.87
N THR A 45 -6.82 -14.48 -8.11
CA THR A 45 -5.88 -13.61 -7.40
C THR A 45 -6.26 -13.49 -5.92
N PRO A 46 -5.65 -14.31 -5.05
CA PRO A 46 -5.92 -14.26 -3.62
C PRO A 46 -5.62 -12.87 -3.04
N LEU A 47 -6.50 -12.38 -2.15
CA LEU A 47 -6.34 -11.07 -1.52
C LEU A 47 -5.01 -10.94 -0.75
N ASP A 48 -4.52 -12.04 -0.18
CA ASP A 48 -3.25 -12.04 0.55
C ASP A 48 -2.05 -11.76 -0.36
N GLU A 49 -2.09 -12.22 -1.62
CA GLU A 49 -1.07 -11.83 -2.60
C GLU A 49 -1.11 -10.32 -2.89
N LEU A 50 -2.31 -9.74 -2.99
CA LEU A 50 -2.47 -8.30 -3.19
C LEU A 50 -1.96 -7.51 -1.99
N PHE A 51 -2.18 -8.00 -0.76
CA PHE A 51 -1.65 -7.38 0.45
C PHE A 51 -0.12 -7.47 0.52
N GLN A 52 0.46 -8.61 0.15
CA GLN A 52 1.91 -8.80 0.03
C GLN A 52 2.51 -7.85 -1.02
N ARG A 53 1.89 -7.73 -2.20
CA ARG A 53 2.33 -6.79 -3.25
C ARG A 53 2.23 -5.34 -2.78
N ALA A 54 1.15 -4.96 -2.09
CA ALA A 54 0.98 -3.62 -1.54
C ALA A 54 2.07 -3.28 -0.50
N TYR A 55 2.44 -4.23 0.36
CA TYR A 55 3.54 -4.07 1.31
C TYR A 55 4.87 -3.90 0.56
N ASN A 56 5.22 -4.82 -0.34
CA ASN A 56 6.48 -4.79 -1.09
C ASN A 56 6.65 -3.50 -1.89
N HIS A 57 5.59 -3.05 -2.56
CA HIS A 57 5.65 -1.82 -3.34
C HIS A 57 5.79 -0.59 -2.43
N SER A 58 5.12 -0.58 -1.28
CA SER A 58 5.30 0.50 -0.29
C SER A 58 6.74 0.57 0.20
N ILE A 59 7.38 -0.57 0.51
CA ILE A 59 8.79 -0.62 0.89
C ILE A 59 9.70 -0.07 -0.21
N TRP A 60 9.45 -0.47 -1.46
CA TRP A 60 10.23 0.01 -2.60
C TRP A 60 10.15 1.54 -2.75
N VAL A 61 8.95 2.11 -2.62
CA VAL A 61 8.76 3.57 -2.67
C VAL A 61 9.45 4.28 -1.49
N LEU A 62 9.36 3.74 -0.27
CA LEU A 62 10.05 4.31 0.88
C LEU A 62 11.57 4.33 0.67
N LYS A 63 12.15 3.22 0.20
CA LYS A 63 13.59 3.11 -0.12
C LYS A 63 14.03 4.10 -1.19
N LYS A 64 13.21 4.32 -2.22
CA LYS A 64 13.46 5.31 -3.28
C LYS A 64 13.68 6.72 -2.71
N TYR A 65 13.01 7.07 -1.62
CA TYR A 65 13.12 8.38 -0.96
C TYR A 65 13.94 8.35 0.33
N SER A 66 14.77 7.32 0.53
CA SER A 66 15.61 7.15 1.72
C SER A 66 14.84 7.19 3.05
N ILE A 67 13.57 6.78 3.03
CA ILE A 67 12.75 6.65 4.25
C ILE A 67 12.96 5.26 4.82
N ASP A 68 13.20 5.19 6.13
CA ASP A 68 13.47 3.95 6.84
C ASP A 68 12.29 2.96 6.76
N GLU A 69 12.61 1.68 6.55
CA GLU A 69 11.61 0.61 6.39
C GLU A 69 10.76 0.40 7.67
N SER A 70 11.26 0.77 8.85
CA SER A 70 10.47 0.71 10.09
C SER A 70 9.21 1.56 10.05
N ALA A 71 9.14 2.60 9.20
CA ALA A 71 7.93 3.38 8.98
C ALA A 71 6.75 2.52 8.49
N ALA A 72 7.03 1.41 7.81
CA ALA A 72 6.04 0.48 7.29
C ALA A 72 5.66 -0.65 8.28
N LYS A 73 6.18 -0.66 9.51
CA LYS A 73 5.90 -1.72 10.51
C LYS A 73 4.40 -1.99 10.66
N LYS A 74 3.60 -0.93 10.83
CA LYS A 74 2.15 -1.05 10.98
C LYS A 74 1.46 -1.55 9.71
N LEU A 75 1.96 -1.21 8.53
CA LEU A 75 1.43 -1.75 7.27
C LEU A 75 1.74 -3.25 7.16
N LYS A 76 2.97 -3.66 7.53
CA LYS A 76 3.38 -5.06 7.59
C LYS A 76 2.41 -5.87 8.44
N GLU A 77 2.20 -5.43 9.69
CA GLU A 77 1.26 -6.09 10.62
C GLU A 77 -0.13 -6.24 10.01
N ILE A 78 -0.67 -5.22 9.34
CA ILE A 78 -2.00 -5.30 8.72
C ILE A 78 -2.03 -6.25 7.51
N CYS A 79 -0.98 -6.28 6.69
CA CYS A 79 -0.95 -7.15 5.51
C CYS A 79 -0.82 -8.63 5.88
N PHE A 80 -0.07 -8.94 6.95
CA PHE A 80 0.27 -10.30 7.38
C PHE A 80 -0.49 -10.79 8.62
N GLU A 81 -1.52 -10.04 9.06
CA GLU A 81 -2.48 -10.47 10.08
C GLU A 81 -3.29 -11.68 9.63
#